data_AF-A0A7H4YKB6-F1
#
_entry.id   AF-A0A7H4YKB6-F1
#
_cell.length_a   1.000
_cell.length_b   1.000
_cell.length_c   1.000
_cell.angle_alpha   90.00
_cell.angle_beta   90.00
_cell.angle_gamma   90.00
#
_symmetry.space_group_name_H-M   'P 1'
#
loop_
_entity.id
_entity.type
_entity.pdbx_description
1 polymer ?
#
loop_
_entity_poly.entity_id
_entity_poly.type
_entity_poly.pdbx_seq_one_letter_code
_entity_poly.pdbx_strand_id
1 'polypeptide(L)'
;GSNPVVTSDGTLKTEPVSPDEALLDAWGDVRYIAYKWLNAVAIKGEEGARIHHGVIAQQLRDVLISHGLMEEESTTCRYAFLCYDDYPAVYDDVITGQREMPLTDNDGSIIVDEDDNPVMVMEDIIERVEITPAGSRWGVRPDLLFYIEAAWQRREMDKIKERIQSLEER
;
A
#
# COMPACT_ATOMS: atom_id res chain seq x y z
N GLY A 1 5.69 0.34 21.19
CA GLY A 1 6.49 -0.07 20.02
C GLY A 1 7.52 1.01 19.74
N SER A 2 8.70 0.64 19.24
CA SER A 2 9.68 1.59 18.70
C SER A 2 9.36 1.90 17.24
N ASN A 3 9.96 2.96 16.70
CA ASN A 3 9.99 3.16 15.26
C ASN A 3 10.73 1.97 14.57
N PRO A 4 10.41 1.66 13.30
CA PRO A 4 11.08 0.59 12.56
C PRO A 4 12.58 0.82 12.47
N VAL A 5 13.35 -0.26 12.59
CA VAL A 5 14.78 -0.28 12.27
C VAL A 5 14.95 -0.81 10.85
N VAL A 6 15.51 0.02 9.96
CA VAL A 6 15.89 -0.39 8.61
C VAL A 6 17.42 -0.55 8.59
N THR A 7 17.90 -1.79 8.60
CA THR A 7 19.34 -2.08 8.53
C THR A 7 19.92 -1.55 7.22
N SER A 8 20.97 -0.73 7.31
CA SER A 8 21.58 -0.03 6.17
C SER A 8 23.10 -0.23 6.16
N ASP A 9 23.53 -1.49 6.13
CA ASP A 9 24.94 -1.86 6.06
C ASP A 9 25.58 -1.40 4.75
N GLY A 10 26.67 -0.63 4.84
CA GLY A 10 27.38 -0.10 3.67
C GLY A 10 28.06 -1.18 2.83
N THR A 11 28.36 -2.35 3.41
CA THR A 11 28.98 -3.48 2.68
C THR A 11 28.01 -4.17 1.71
N LEU A 12 26.72 -3.88 1.82
CA LEU A 12 25.65 -4.49 1.02
C LEU A 12 25.08 -3.53 -0.03
N LYS A 13 25.75 -2.39 -0.27
CA LYS A 13 25.27 -1.34 -1.18
C LYS A 13 26.36 -0.98 -2.18
N THR A 14 25.92 -0.51 -3.36
CA THR A 14 26.80 0.20 -4.28
C THR A 14 27.31 1.49 -3.63
N GLU A 15 28.35 2.08 -4.21
CA GLU A 15 28.84 3.40 -3.80
C GLU A 15 27.67 4.40 -3.72
N PRO A 16 27.46 5.06 -2.56
CA PRO A 16 26.36 5.99 -2.40
C PRO A 16 26.58 7.24 -3.26
N VAL A 17 25.51 7.70 -3.90
CA VAL A 17 25.48 8.92 -4.69
C VAL A 17 24.43 9.88 -4.15
N SER A 18 24.62 11.17 -4.39
CA SER A 18 23.58 12.17 -4.18
C SER A 18 22.39 11.91 -5.14
N PRO A 19 21.16 12.30 -4.78
CA PRO A 19 20.04 12.28 -5.71
C PRO A 19 20.35 13.07 -6.98
N ASP A 20 19.94 12.53 -8.13
CA ASP A 20 20.12 13.18 -9.44
C ASP A 20 19.46 14.58 -9.45
N GLU A 21 20.11 15.58 -10.05
CA GLU A 21 19.55 16.94 -10.13
C GLU A 21 18.19 16.98 -10.84
N ALA A 22 18.00 16.17 -11.89
CA ALA A 22 16.72 16.06 -12.59
C ALA A 22 15.59 15.55 -11.67
N LEU A 23 15.91 14.63 -10.74
CA LEU A 23 14.94 14.18 -9.74
C LEU A 23 14.61 15.31 -8.76
N LEU A 24 15.60 16.06 -8.31
CA LEU A 24 15.38 17.19 -7.39
C LEU A 24 14.62 18.35 -8.07
N ASP A 25 14.83 18.58 -9.36
CA ASP A 25 14.03 19.56 -10.12
C ASP A 25 12.58 19.12 -10.23
N ALA A 26 12.33 17.84 -10.56
CA ALA A 26 10.99 17.27 -10.56
C ALA A 26 10.32 17.32 -9.17
N TRP A 27 11.10 17.11 -8.11
CA TRP A 27 10.59 17.01 -6.75
C TRP A 27 9.86 18.26 -6.26
N GLY A 28 10.24 19.44 -6.78
CA GLY A 28 9.56 20.70 -6.45
C GLY A 28 8.07 20.74 -6.82
N ASP A 29 7.63 19.86 -7.72
CA ASP A 29 6.22 19.76 -8.13
C ASP A 29 5.39 18.75 -7.30
N VAL A 30 6.03 18.01 -6.38
CA VAL A 30 5.35 17.05 -5.51
C VAL A 30 4.51 17.79 -4.46
N ARG A 31 3.26 17.36 -4.27
CA ARG A 31 2.30 18.05 -3.38
C ARG A 31 2.07 17.28 -2.09
N TYR A 32 2.38 17.92 -0.97
CA TYR A 32 1.97 17.49 0.35
C TYR A 32 0.56 18.01 0.64
N ILE A 33 -0.37 17.09 0.91
CA ILE A 33 -1.80 17.38 1.03
C ILE A 33 -2.39 16.81 2.32
N ALA A 34 -3.60 17.26 2.64
CA ALA A 34 -4.48 16.65 3.62
C ALA A 34 -5.66 15.97 2.91
N TYR A 35 -6.11 14.83 3.42
CA TYR A 35 -7.23 14.08 2.86
C TYR A 35 -8.00 13.29 3.92
N LYS A 36 -9.21 12.83 3.56
CA LYS A 36 -10.03 11.89 4.34
C LYS A 36 -10.35 10.68 3.48
N TRP A 37 -10.49 9.52 4.11
CA TRP A 37 -10.93 8.31 3.41
C TRP A 37 -12.43 8.40 3.13
N LEU A 38 -12.84 8.18 1.87
CA LEU A 38 -14.26 8.21 1.48
C LEU A 38 -15.11 7.24 2.30
N ASN A 39 -14.60 6.03 2.57
CA ASN A 39 -15.28 5.06 3.42
C ASN A 39 -15.44 5.58 4.86
N ALA A 40 -14.42 6.24 5.42
CA ALA A 40 -14.51 6.82 6.75
C ALA A 40 -15.53 7.96 6.81
N VAL A 41 -15.63 8.79 5.77
CA VAL A 41 -16.66 9.82 5.64
C VAL A 41 -18.05 9.18 5.54
N ALA A 42 -18.21 8.13 4.76
CA ALA A 42 -19.49 7.42 4.63
C ALA A 42 -19.97 6.79 5.96
N ILE A 43 -19.06 6.25 6.78
CA ILE A 43 -19.41 5.60 8.05
C ILE A 43 -19.56 6.62 9.20
N LYS A 44 -18.68 7.63 9.27
CA LYS A 44 -18.53 8.51 10.44
C LYS A 44 -19.04 9.93 10.20
N GLY A 45 -19.46 10.26 8.99
CA GLY A 45 -19.77 11.62 8.56
C GLY A 45 -18.52 12.47 8.33
N GLU A 46 -18.72 13.62 7.69
CA GLU A 46 -17.63 14.54 7.34
C GLU A 46 -16.87 15.03 8.58
N GLU A 47 -17.58 15.40 9.64
CA GLU A 47 -16.96 15.88 10.88
C GLU A 47 -16.28 14.76 11.69
N GLY A 48 -16.80 13.54 11.63
CA GLY A 48 -16.28 12.39 12.38
C GLY A 48 -15.08 11.69 11.71
N ALA A 49 -14.89 11.90 10.40
CA ALA A 49 -13.78 11.33 9.65
C ALA A 49 -12.47 12.08 9.93
N ARG A 50 -11.42 11.33 10.29
CA ARG A 50 -10.09 11.87 10.62
C ARG A 50 -9.38 12.39 9.38
N ILE A 51 -8.63 13.47 9.55
CA ILE A 51 -7.78 14.06 8.52
C ILE A 51 -6.40 13.38 8.54
N HIS A 52 -5.98 12.90 7.38
CA HIS A 52 -4.66 12.31 7.13
C HIS A 52 -3.79 13.29 6.33
N HIS A 53 -2.48 13.13 6.41
CA HIS A 53 -1.51 13.94 5.66
C HIS A 53 -0.58 13.03 4.87
N GLY A 54 -0.20 13.46 3.66
CA GLY A 54 0.70 12.68 2.81
C GLY A 54 0.73 13.22 1.39
N VAL A 55 0.99 12.31 0.45
CA VAL A 55 1.00 12.58 -1.00
C VAL A 55 0.04 11.63 -1.71
N ILE A 56 -0.34 11.95 -2.94
CA ILE A 56 -1.06 11.02 -3.82
C ILE A 56 -0.07 10.35 -4.76
N ALA A 57 -0.05 9.01 -4.78
CA ALA A 57 0.89 8.24 -5.58
C ALA A 57 0.80 8.56 -7.08
N GLN A 58 -0.41 8.75 -7.59
CA GLN A 58 -0.66 9.16 -8.98
C GLN A 58 -0.09 10.55 -9.26
N GLN A 59 -0.25 11.52 -8.35
CA GLN A 59 0.33 12.86 -8.54
C GLN A 59 1.87 12.81 -8.58
N LEU A 60 2.48 11.98 -7.74
CA LEU A 60 3.92 11.75 -7.78
C LEU A 60 4.36 11.09 -9.09
N ARG A 61 3.61 10.09 -9.58
CA ARG A 61 3.84 9.46 -10.89
C ARG A 61 3.76 10.49 -12.02
N ASP A 62 2.71 11.31 -12.03
CA ASP A 62 2.48 12.31 -13.07
C ASP A 62 3.60 13.37 -13.09
N VAL A 63 4.17 13.72 -11.94
CA VAL A 63 5.39 14.55 -11.84
C VAL A 63 6.59 13.86 -12.47
N LEU A 64 6.82 12.58 -12.19
CA LEU A 64 7.93 11.85 -12.82
C LEU A 64 7.76 11.79 -14.35
N ILE A 65 6.53 11.58 -14.82
CA ILE A 65 6.22 11.56 -16.26
C ILE A 65 6.47 12.93 -16.89
N SER A 66 5.99 14.02 -16.29
CA SER A 66 6.14 15.36 -16.87
C SER A 66 7.60 15.84 -16.93
N HIS A 67 8.47 15.26 -16.12
CA HIS A 67 9.93 15.53 -16.12
C HIS A 67 10.74 14.49 -16.90
N GLY A 68 10.08 13.54 -17.59
CA GLY A 68 10.75 12.52 -18.40
C GLY A 68 11.51 11.46 -17.57
N LEU A 69 11.16 11.30 -16.29
CA LEU A 69 11.76 10.35 -15.36
C LEU A 69 11.00 9.02 -15.31
N MET A 70 9.84 8.95 -15.95
CA MET A 70 8.99 7.75 -16.05
C MET A 70 8.16 7.80 -17.34
N GLU A 71 8.04 6.66 -18.01
CA GLU A 71 7.16 6.53 -19.18
C GLU A 71 5.69 6.49 -18.75
N GLU A 72 4.80 7.14 -19.50
CA GLU A 72 3.40 7.37 -19.12
C GLU A 72 2.62 6.07 -18.87
N GLU A 73 2.80 5.09 -19.74
CA GLU A 73 2.13 3.79 -19.67
C GLU A 73 2.87 2.76 -18.80
N SER A 74 4.02 3.11 -18.23
CA SER A 74 4.80 2.18 -17.43
C SER A 74 4.19 1.99 -16.04
N THR A 75 4.04 0.73 -15.65
CA THR A 75 3.78 0.34 -14.26
C THR A 75 5.07 0.10 -13.47
N THR A 76 6.23 0.10 -14.14
CA THR A 76 7.54 -0.03 -13.50
C THR A 76 8.11 1.35 -13.23
N CYS A 77 8.45 1.63 -11.97
CA CYS A 77 9.17 2.84 -11.59
C CYS A 77 10.64 2.53 -11.29
N ARG A 78 11.56 3.38 -11.79
CA ARG A 78 12.99 3.32 -11.48
C ARG A 78 13.25 3.55 -9.99
N TYR A 79 12.41 4.34 -9.33
CA TYR A 79 12.61 4.75 -7.94
C TYR A 79 11.70 3.97 -6.99
N ALA A 80 12.30 3.33 -5.98
CA ALA A 80 11.59 2.47 -5.04
C ALA A 80 10.58 3.18 -4.13
N PHE A 81 10.53 4.53 -4.15
CA PHE A 81 9.57 5.29 -3.37
C PHE A 81 8.15 5.26 -3.95
N LEU A 82 7.98 4.90 -5.22
CA LEU A 82 6.69 4.75 -5.90
C LEU A 82 6.54 3.28 -6.32
N CYS A 83 5.51 2.63 -5.81
CA CYS A 83 5.25 1.21 -6.03
C CYS A 83 3.94 1.03 -6.80
N TYR A 84 3.93 0.06 -7.71
CA TYR A 84 2.72 -0.47 -8.32
C TYR A 84 2.66 -1.97 -8.03
N ASP A 85 1.52 -2.41 -7.53
CA ASP A 85 1.24 -3.81 -7.27
C ASP A 85 -0.02 -4.22 -8.06
N ASP A 86 0.11 -5.26 -8.87
CA ASP A 86 -1.01 -5.97 -9.49
C ASP A 86 -1.21 -7.28 -8.72
N TYR A 87 -2.45 -7.58 -8.34
CA TYR A 87 -2.77 -8.71 -7.47
C TYR A 87 -4.01 -9.49 -7.95
N PRO A 88 -3.97 -10.83 -7.85
CA PRO A 88 -5.09 -11.67 -8.24
C PRO A 88 -6.24 -11.56 -7.22
N ALA A 89 -7.41 -12.05 -7.62
CA ALA A 89 -8.52 -12.23 -6.70
C ALA A 89 -8.14 -13.23 -5.59
N VAL A 90 -8.54 -12.93 -4.37
CA VAL A 90 -8.33 -13.78 -3.19
C VAL A 90 -9.65 -14.42 -2.81
N TYR A 91 -9.62 -15.75 -2.71
CA TYR A 91 -10.76 -16.58 -2.33
C TYR A 91 -10.49 -17.23 -0.97
N ASP A 92 -11.55 -17.42 -0.20
CA ASP A 92 -11.51 -18.15 1.07
C ASP A 92 -12.71 -19.10 1.15
N ASP A 93 -12.52 -20.18 1.89
CA ASP A 93 -13.56 -21.18 2.12
C ASP A 93 -14.26 -20.83 3.44
N VAL A 94 -15.50 -20.35 3.34
CA VAL A 94 -16.27 -19.87 4.50
C VAL A 94 -17.43 -20.80 4.81
N ILE A 95 -17.70 -20.97 6.09
CA ILE A 95 -18.89 -21.70 6.55
C ILE A 95 -20.10 -20.80 6.33
N THR A 96 -21.00 -21.20 5.43
CA THR A 96 -22.23 -20.44 5.11
C THR A 96 -23.47 -20.98 5.80
N GLY A 97 -23.38 -22.18 6.36
CA GLY A 97 -24.46 -22.80 7.11
C GLY A 97 -24.06 -24.17 7.66
N GLN A 98 -25.02 -24.86 8.21
CA GLN A 98 -24.88 -26.23 8.69
C GLN A 98 -26.06 -27.05 8.17
N ARG A 99 -25.82 -28.33 7.88
CA ARG A 99 -26.88 -29.29 7.51
C ARG A 99 -26.82 -30.51 8.40
N GLU A 100 -27.98 -31.03 8.76
CA GLU A 100 -28.09 -32.33 9.42
C GLU A 100 -28.05 -33.45 8.39
N MET A 101 -27.21 -34.45 8.64
CA MET A 101 -27.08 -35.65 7.81
C MET A 101 -26.94 -36.91 8.67
N PRO A 102 -27.37 -38.08 8.18
CA PRO A 102 -27.16 -39.34 8.89
C PRO A 102 -25.67 -39.65 8.99
N LEU A 103 -25.22 -40.07 10.17
CA LEU A 103 -23.87 -40.55 10.41
C LEU A 103 -23.68 -41.88 9.67
N THR A 104 -22.61 -41.99 8.89
CA THR A 104 -22.24 -43.24 8.20
C THR A 104 -21.00 -43.88 8.81
N ASP A 105 -20.93 -45.20 8.77
CA ASP A 105 -19.72 -45.95 9.10
C ASP A 105 -18.68 -45.93 7.96
N ASN A 106 -17.57 -46.64 8.16
CA ASN A 106 -16.47 -46.71 7.18
C ASN A 106 -16.85 -47.38 5.86
N ASP A 107 -17.93 -48.17 5.85
CA ASP A 107 -18.42 -48.88 4.67
C ASP A 107 -19.56 -48.10 3.98
N GLY A 108 -19.92 -46.92 4.51
CA GLY A 108 -20.96 -46.04 3.98
C GLY A 108 -22.38 -46.39 4.42
N SER A 109 -22.55 -47.28 5.41
CA SER A 109 -23.86 -47.64 5.96
C SER A 109 -24.29 -46.62 7.02
N ILE A 110 -25.58 -46.30 7.07
CA ILE A 110 -26.13 -45.36 8.06
C ILE A 110 -26.12 -46.01 9.44
N ILE A 111 -25.56 -45.32 10.42
CA ILE A 111 -25.59 -45.70 11.84
C ILE A 111 -26.96 -45.34 12.40
N VAL A 112 -27.63 -46.33 13.00
CA VAL A 112 -28.93 -46.19 13.65
C VAL A 112 -28.81 -46.37 15.17
N ASP A 113 -29.75 -45.81 15.93
CA ASP A 113 -29.85 -45.96 17.38
C ASP A 113 -30.56 -47.26 17.80
N GLU A 114 -30.82 -47.42 19.10
CA GLU A 114 -31.47 -48.61 19.67
C GLU A 114 -32.91 -48.82 19.16
N ASP A 115 -33.55 -47.78 18.63
CA ASP A 115 -34.92 -47.78 18.11
C ASP A 115 -34.98 -47.80 16.57
N ASP A 116 -33.86 -48.11 15.89
CA ASP A 116 -33.71 -48.16 14.43
C ASP A 116 -33.85 -46.79 13.73
N ASN A 117 -33.66 -45.68 14.45
CA ASN A 117 -33.66 -44.32 13.88
C ASN A 117 -32.23 -43.90 13.49
N PRO A 118 -32.03 -43.18 12.37
CA PRO A 118 -30.71 -42.67 11.98
C PRO A 118 -30.11 -41.71 13.01
N VAL A 119 -28.85 -41.96 13.40
CA VAL A 119 -28.07 -40.99 14.20
C VAL A 119 -27.67 -39.82 13.30
N MET A 120 -28.08 -38.60 13.66
CA MET A 120 -27.82 -37.40 12.86
C MET A 120 -26.58 -36.65 13.37
N VAL A 121 -25.80 -36.11 12.45
CA VAL A 121 -24.67 -35.21 12.73
C VAL A 121 -24.81 -33.90 11.95
N MET A 122 -24.22 -32.84 12.48
CA MET A 122 -24.14 -31.56 11.77
C MET A 122 -22.84 -31.48 10.97
N GLU A 123 -22.98 -31.19 9.68
CA GLU A 123 -21.87 -30.91 8.77
C GLU A 123 -21.92 -29.43 8.36
N ASP A 124 -20.75 -28.77 8.40
CA ASP A 124 -20.61 -27.39 7.92
C ASP A 124 -20.71 -27.33 6.40
N ILE A 125 -21.53 -26.41 5.90
CA ILE A 125 -21.59 -26.07 4.47
C ILE A 125 -20.48 -25.08 4.20
N ILE A 126 -19.47 -25.52 3.45
CA ILE A 126 -18.33 -24.70 3.07
C ILE A 126 -18.54 -24.19 1.64
N GLU A 127 -18.58 -22.87 1.48
CA GLU A 127 -18.60 -22.23 0.16
C GLU A 127 -17.32 -21.44 -0.06
N ARG A 128 -16.78 -21.54 -1.27
CA ARG A 128 -15.64 -20.75 -1.71
C ARG A 128 -16.11 -19.38 -2.16
N VAL A 129 -15.79 -18.34 -1.40
CA VAL A 129 -16.20 -16.95 -1.66
C VAL A 129 -15.02 -16.07 -2.05
N GLU A 130 -15.28 -15.08 -2.88
CA GLU A 130 -14.29 -14.05 -3.22
C GLU A 130 -14.24 -13.01 -2.09
N ILE A 131 -13.09 -12.89 -1.42
CA ILE A 131 -12.88 -11.95 -0.32
C ILE A 131 -12.31 -10.63 -0.82
N THR A 132 -11.48 -10.68 -1.85
CA THR A 132 -10.90 -9.49 -2.47
C THR A 132 -10.84 -9.69 -3.98
N PRO A 133 -11.51 -8.84 -4.77
CA PRO A 133 -11.44 -8.93 -6.23
C PRO A 133 -10.03 -8.63 -6.72
N ALA A 134 -9.68 -9.19 -7.89
CA ALA A 134 -8.44 -8.85 -8.58
C ALA A 134 -8.37 -7.35 -8.88
N GLY A 135 -7.16 -6.80 -8.88
CA GLY A 135 -6.96 -5.41 -9.22
C GLY A 135 -5.54 -4.95 -8.96
N SER A 136 -5.35 -3.64 -9.04
CA SER A 136 -4.05 -3.02 -8.92
C SER A 136 -4.08 -1.80 -8.01
N ARG A 137 -2.94 -1.49 -7.39
CA ARG A 137 -2.79 -0.32 -6.52
C ARG A 137 -1.44 0.36 -6.72
N TRP A 138 -1.47 1.69 -6.65
CA TRP A 138 -0.28 2.51 -6.50
C TRP A 138 -0.06 2.83 -5.02
N GLY A 139 1.17 2.72 -4.57
CA GLY A 139 1.60 3.03 -3.21
C GLY A 139 2.86 3.88 -3.18
N VAL A 140 3.15 4.43 -2.02
CA VAL A 140 4.40 5.15 -1.77
C VAL A 140 5.11 4.60 -0.54
N ARG A 141 6.44 4.77 -0.48
CA ARG A 141 7.23 4.52 0.74
C ARG A 141 7.53 5.84 1.44
N PRO A 142 6.80 6.22 2.50
CA PRO A 142 6.90 7.56 3.09
C PRO A 142 8.32 7.93 3.52
N ASP A 143 9.07 7.00 4.12
CA ASP A 143 10.44 7.25 4.57
C ASP A 143 11.36 7.66 3.41
N LEU A 144 11.19 7.04 2.24
CA LEU A 144 11.98 7.39 1.06
C LEU A 144 11.58 8.74 0.48
N LEU A 145 10.29 9.11 0.54
CA LEU A 145 9.85 10.45 0.16
C LEU A 145 10.53 11.51 1.05
N PHE A 146 10.62 11.27 2.35
CA PHE A 146 11.26 12.20 3.27
C PHE A 146 12.77 12.31 3.09
N TYR A 147 13.45 11.25 2.63
CA TYR A 147 14.87 11.36 2.26
C TYR A 147 15.08 12.25 1.04
N ILE A 148 14.24 12.15 0.01
CA ILE A 148 14.34 13.03 -1.17
C ILE A 148 13.93 14.46 -0.82
N GLU A 149 12.85 14.63 -0.05
CA GLU A 149 12.42 15.95 0.44
C GLU A 149 13.52 16.65 1.24
N ALA A 150 14.21 15.93 2.13
CA ALA A 150 15.32 16.47 2.89
C ALA A 150 16.51 16.88 1.99
N ALA A 151 16.79 16.12 0.93
CA ALA A 151 17.81 16.47 -0.05
C ALA A 151 17.42 17.70 -0.87
N TRP A 152 16.17 17.75 -1.33
CA TRP A 152 15.61 18.88 -2.07
C TRP A 152 15.64 20.17 -1.25
N GLN A 153 15.14 20.14 -0.01
CA GLN A 153 15.15 21.29 0.90
C GLN A 153 16.58 21.79 1.19
N ARG A 154 17.55 20.87 1.34
CA ARG A 154 18.96 21.26 1.52
C ARG A 154 19.51 21.98 0.30
N ARG A 155 19.26 21.47 -0.91
CA ARG A 155 19.67 22.11 -2.16
C ARG A 155 19.05 23.50 -2.30
N GLU A 156 17.75 23.64 -2.07
CA GLU A 156 17.07 24.94 -2.18
C GLU A 156 17.56 25.93 -1.12
N MET A 157 17.83 25.45 0.10
CA MET A 157 18.42 26.28 1.16
C MET A 157 19.83 26.76 0.78
N ASP A 158 20.64 25.94 0.14
CA ASP A 158 21.99 26.35 -0.28
C ASP A 158 21.92 27.39 -1.42
N LYS A 159 21.02 27.23 -2.39
CA LYS A 159 20.73 28.26 -3.41
C LYS A 159 20.30 29.58 -2.78
N ILE A 160 19.48 29.54 -1.72
CA ILE A 160 19.05 30.73 -0.99
C ILE A 160 20.23 31.39 -0.29
N LYS A 161 21.11 30.64 0.37
CA LYS A 161 22.29 31.18 1.06
C LYS A 161 23.23 31.87 0.08
N GLU A 162 23.52 31.26 -1.07
CA GLU A 162 24.35 31.88 -2.12
C GLU A 162 23.77 33.21 -2.59
N ARG A 163 22.43 33.26 -2.77
CA ARG A 163 21.74 34.49 -3.16
C ARG A 163 21.79 35.55 -2.06
N ILE A 164 21.68 35.17 -0.79
CA ILE A 164 21.81 36.09 0.35
C ILE A 164 23.22 36.67 0.38
N GLN A 165 24.25 35.84 0.29
CA GLN A 165 25.64 36.29 0.28
C GLN A 165 25.89 37.30 -0.84
N SER A 166 25.41 37.01 -2.06
CA SER A 166 25.53 37.93 -3.19
C SER A 166 24.79 39.27 -2.95
N LEU A 167 23.74 39.30 -2.14
CA LEU A 167 23.04 40.53 -1.78
C LEU A 167 23.75 41.31 -0.66
N GLU A 168 24.37 40.62 0.28
CA GLU A 168 25.13 41.21 1.39
C GLU A 168 26.48 41.80 0.95
N GLU A 169 27.06 41.28 -0.14
CA GLU A 169 28.32 41.78 -0.72
C GLU A 169 28.15 43.02 -1.63
N ARG A 170 26.92 43.51 -1.82
CA ARG A 170 26.60 44.70 -2.62
C ARG A 170 26.48 45.97 -1.78
#